data_AF-A0A177BDA3-F1
#
_entry.id   AF-A0A177BDA3-F1
#
_cell.length_a   1.000
_cell.length_b   1.000
_cell.length_c   1.000
_cell.angle_alpha   90.00
_cell.angle_beta   90.00
_cell.angle_gamma   90.00
#
_symmetry.space_group_name_H-M   'P 1'
#
loop_
_entity.id
_entity.type
_entity.pdbx_description
1 polymer ?
#
loop_
_entity_poly.entity_id
_entity_poly.type
_entity_poly.pdbx_seq_one_letter_code
_entity_poly.pdbx_strand_id
1 'polypeptide(L)'
;MPASKQDFGEKYMQTIPTSNMPSNTTNTFEKYINTTIENVNCTINDNMQGSICKFLKQGGNEYIYFLHIFQFVCCLWIYNFIAGLSQMSIAGTYASHYWSPGKTNIFPLLNSIRMSLRYHIGTIAFGSMIITVIQVIRIFLEYIDYNLKNYTGIVGQFLIKCLKCCTYCLEKFIKFVNRNAYIMCAITGKNFFSSAKDAFSLIINNAALFCIQQGIASFMLFLIQFSITVGMGIFTFFWFDNRLQLESTKNIIPTYNVNIIWLPIIIIGISSLVISSIFFSVFRIGIDTLHFCIIIDLEKNNGSAQKPYKIPKNIHGTFISRNKKVKEIEKLSAETK
;
A
#
# COMPACT_ATOMS: atom_id res chain seq x y z
N MET A 1 3.78 1.16 -20.06
CA MET A 1 5.05 1.70 -20.56
C MET A 1 4.72 2.72 -21.63
N PRO A 2 4.76 4.04 -21.37
CA PRO A 2 4.78 4.98 -22.47
C PRO A 2 6.23 5.03 -22.98
N ALA A 3 6.37 4.68 -24.24
CA ALA A 3 7.59 4.85 -25.03
C ALA A 3 8.17 6.24 -24.76
N SER A 4 9.44 6.28 -24.35
CA SER A 4 10.12 7.53 -24.04
C SER A 4 10.20 8.40 -25.30
N LYS A 5 10.43 9.70 -25.18
CA LYS A 5 10.62 10.62 -26.33
C LYS A 5 11.67 10.09 -27.34
N GLN A 6 12.61 9.22 -26.91
CA GLN A 6 13.57 8.55 -27.79
C GLN A 6 12.92 7.58 -28.76
N ASP A 7 11.98 6.74 -28.32
CA ASP A 7 11.36 5.70 -29.17
C ASP A 7 10.51 6.30 -30.30
N PHE A 8 9.85 7.43 -30.05
CA PHE A 8 9.09 8.13 -31.08
C PHE A 8 10.02 8.89 -32.04
N GLY A 9 11.14 9.40 -31.54
CA GLY A 9 12.19 10.05 -32.35
C GLY A 9 12.87 9.08 -33.31
N GLU A 10 13.24 7.88 -32.86
CA GLU A 10 13.89 6.86 -33.69
C GLU A 10 13.01 6.41 -34.87
N LYS A 11 11.70 6.24 -34.62
CA LYS A 11 10.76 5.78 -35.66
C LYS A 11 10.50 6.82 -36.76
N TYR A 12 10.67 8.11 -36.46
CA TYR A 12 10.59 9.19 -37.45
C TYR A 12 11.94 9.50 -38.11
N MET A 13 13.08 9.25 -37.43
CA MET A 13 14.41 9.48 -38.00
C MET A 13 14.78 8.55 -39.16
N GLN A 14 14.14 7.38 -39.29
CA GLN A 14 14.37 6.48 -40.43
C GLN A 14 13.83 7.01 -41.78
N THR A 15 13.12 8.14 -41.78
CA THR A 15 12.59 8.78 -43.01
C THR A 15 13.38 10.02 -43.45
N ILE A 16 14.43 10.41 -42.73
CA ILE A 16 15.23 11.60 -43.05
C ILE A 16 16.52 11.18 -43.78
N PRO A 17 16.84 11.76 -44.95
CA PRO A 17 18.07 11.43 -45.68
C PRO A 17 19.30 11.69 -44.83
N THR A 18 20.14 10.66 -44.62
CA THR A 18 21.32 10.65 -43.75
C THR A 18 22.55 11.36 -44.33
N SER A 19 22.38 12.37 -45.19
CA SER A 19 23.51 12.89 -45.97
C SER A 19 24.45 13.85 -45.24
N ASN A 20 24.18 14.31 -44.00
CA ASN A 20 25.05 15.28 -43.32
C ASN A 20 25.10 15.13 -41.78
N MET A 21 25.49 13.97 -41.24
CA MET A 21 25.66 13.81 -39.78
C MET A 21 27.12 14.03 -39.36
N PRO A 22 27.47 15.08 -38.56
CA PRO A 22 28.81 15.26 -38.03
C PRO A 22 29.03 14.35 -36.81
N SER A 23 30.13 13.62 -36.82
CA SER A 23 30.59 12.74 -35.73
C SER A 23 31.26 13.55 -34.62
N ASN A 24 30.47 14.07 -33.67
CA ASN A 24 30.80 14.16 -32.23
C ASN A 24 29.80 15.06 -31.50
N THR A 25 29.77 14.89 -30.16
CA THR A 25 29.14 15.72 -29.14
C THR A 25 27.61 15.61 -28.98
N THR A 26 27.20 15.02 -27.86
CA THR A 26 25.84 15.09 -27.29
C THR A 26 25.31 16.53 -27.19
N ASN A 27 26.19 17.51 -26.91
CA ASN A 27 25.85 18.94 -26.87
C ASN A 27 25.53 19.55 -28.26
N THR A 28 26.11 19.03 -29.35
CA THR A 28 25.77 19.46 -30.72
C THR A 28 24.50 18.79 -31.22
N PHE A 29 24.21 17.56 -30.77
CA PHE A 29 22.99 16.86 -31.15
C PHE A 29 21.73 17.47 -30.50
N GLU A 30 21.77 17.79 -29.20
CA GLU A 30 20.66 18.54 -28.56
C GLU A 30 20.45 19.90 -29.21
N LYS A 31 21.54 20.62 -29.50
CA LYS A 31 21.48 21.91 -30.18
C LYS A 31 20.89 21.77 -31.59
N TYR A 32 21.28 20.73 -32.33
CA TYR A 32 20.75 20.43 -33.65
C TYR A 32 19.25 20.07 -33.60
N ILE A 33 18.83 19.25 -32.64
CA ILE A 33 17.41 18.91 -32.43
C ILE A 33 16.60 20.17 -32.10
N ASN A 34 17.05 20.99 -31.16
CA ASN A 34 16.34 22.20 -30.77
C ASN A 34 16.25 23.20 -31.93
N THR A 35 17.34 23.39 -32.69
CA THR A 35 17.36 24.26 -33.88
C THR A 35 16.47 23.70 -35.00
N THR A 36 16.42 22.38 -35.16
CA THR A 36 15.57 21.72 -36.15
C THR A 36 14.09 21.87 -35.77
N ILE A 37 13.74 21.66 -34.49
CA ILE A 37 12.37 21.82 -33.97
C ILE A 37 11.89 23.28 -34.09
N GLU A 38 12.75 24.26 -33.83
CA GLU A 38 12.42 25.69 -33.99
C GLU A 38 12.14 26.07 -35.46
N ASN A 39 12.85 25.43 -36.40
CA ASN A 39 12.72 25.68 -37.84
C ASN A 39 11.61 24.84 -38.52
N VAL A 40 10.91 23.96 -37.79
CA VAL A 40 9.73 23.28 -38.33
C VAL A 40 8.61 24.29 -38.50
N ASN A 41 8.25 24.55 -39.75
CA ASN A 41 7.15 25.44 -40.13
C ASN A 41 5.80 24.76 -39.83
N CYS A 42 5.32 24.85 -38.58
CA CYS A 42 4.02 24.33 -38.17
C CYS A 42 2.87 25.12 -38.81
N THR A 43 2.18 24.53 -39.79
CA THR A 43 0.89 25.05 -40.24
C THR A 43 -0.20 24.65 -39.25
N ILE A 44 -0.83 25.63 -38.60
CA ILE A 44 -1.90 25.40 -37.62
C ILE A 44 -3.20 25.14 -38.39
N ASN A 45 -3.42 23.90 -38.79
CA ASN A 45 -4.72 23.41 -39.26
C ASN A 45 -5.36 22.56 -38.16
N ASP A 46 -6.69 22.50 -38.06
CA ASP A 46 -7.48 21.68 -37.10
C ASP A 46 -7.36 20.15 -37.29
N ASN A 47 -6.25 19.71 -37.89
CA ASN A 47 -5.92 18.32 -38.14
C ASN A 47 -5.06 17.78 -36.98
N MET A 48 -5.07 16.45 -36.78
CA MET A 48 -4.26 15.76 -35.77
C MET A 48 -2.76 16.16 -35.83
N GLN A 49 -2.24 16.39 -37.03
CA GLN A 49 -0.86 16.80 -37.29
C GLN A 49 -0.54 18.23 -36.80
N GLY A 50 -1.48 19.17 -36.91
CA GLY A 50 -1.35 20.52 -36.36
C GLY A 50 -1.38 20.54 -34.83
N SER A 51 -2.21 19.68 -34.22
CA SER A 51 -2.25 19.49 -32.76
C SER A 51 -0.94 18.89 -32.21
N ILE A 52 -0.33 17.94 -32.93
CA ILE A 52 0.99 17.38 -32.59
C ILE A 52 2.08 18.45 -32.73
N CYS A 53 2.05 19.28 -33.79
CA CYS A 53 3.01 20.37 -33.99
C CYS A 53 2.92 21.42 -32.86
N LYS A 54 1.69 21.75 -32.44
CA LYS A 54 1.45 22.61 -31.28
C LYS A 54 1.99 21.98 -29.99
N PHE A 55 1.78 20.69 -29.76
CA PHE A 55 2.33 19.98 -28.60
C PHE A 55 3.87 19.94 -28.59
N LEU A 56 4.51 19.72 -29.74
CA LEU A 56 5.98 19.69 -29.86
C LEU A 56 6.61 21.09 -29.65
N LYS A 57 5.97 22.15 -30.15
CA LYS A 57 6.44 23.53 -30.02
C LYS A 57 6.10 24.17 -28.68
N GLN A 58 4.96 23.78 -28.08
CA GLN A 58 4.44 24.33 -26.82
C GLN A 58 4.78 23.45 -25.60
N GLY A 59 5.32 22.24 -25.82
CA GLY A 59 5.87 21.35 -24.80
C GLY A 59 7.22 21.84 -24.26
N GLY A 60 7.28 23.10 -23.83
CA GLY A 60 8.45 23.67 -23.17
C GLY A 60 8.78 22.98 -21.85
N ASN A 61 10.03 23.12 -21.40
CA ASN A 61 10.56 22.48 -20.18
C ASN A 61 9.71 22.74 -18.93
N GLU A 62 9.05 23.91 -18.82
CA GLU A 62 8.20 24.29 -17.69
C GLU A 62 7.01 23.32 -17.47
N TYR A 63 6.34 22.89 -18.53
CA TYR A 63 5.20 21.97 -18.41
C TYR A 63 5.64 20.55 -18.06
N ILE A 64 6.86 20.15 -18.43
CA ILE A 64 7.41 18.82 -18.15
C ILE A 64 7.56 18.62 -16.64
N TYR A 65 8.08 19.62 -15.92
CA TYR A 65 8.20 19.55 -14.45
C TYR A 65 6.83 19.44 -13.76
N PHE A 66 5.86 20.26 -14.17
CA PHE A 66 4.50 20.19 -13.63
C PHE A 66 3.85 18.82 -13.88
N LEU A 67 3.97 18.29 -15.11
CA LEU A 67 3.43 16.98 -15.46
C LEU A 67 4.10 15.84 -14.67
N HIS A 68 5.41 15.90 -14.42
CA HIS A 68 6.09 14.91 -13.57
C HIS A 68 5.61 14.95 -12.12
N ILE A 69 5.44 16.15 -11.54
CA ILE A 69 4.89 16.31 -10.18
C ILE A 69 3.46 15.78 -10.12
N PHE A 70 2.62 16.16 -11.09
CA PHE A 70 1.24 15.68 -11.18
C PHE A 70 1.18 14.15 -11.30
N GLN A 71 2.00 13.55 -12.16
CA GLN A 71 2.08 12.10 -12.31
C GLN A 71 2.52 11.42 -11.02
N PHE A 72 3.49 11.99 -10.31
CA PHE A 72 3.95 11.46 -9.02
C PHE A 72 2.83 11.47 -7.97
N VAL A 73 2.11 12.58 -7.84
CA VAL A 73 0.95 12.70 -6.94
C VAL A 73 -0.16 11.71 -7.33
N CYS A 74 -0.45 11.57 -8.62
CA CYS A 74 -1.40 10.58 -9.12
C CYS A 74 -0.96 9.14 -8.82
N CYS A 75 0.33 8.82 -8.96
CA CYS A 75 0.87 7.51 -8.60
C CYS A 75 0.70 7.21 -7.10
N LEU A 76 0.96 8.18 -6.23
CA LEU A 76 0.71 8.04 -4.78
C LEU A 76 -0.78 7.82 -4.49
N TRP A 77 -1.64 8.57 -5.17
CA TRP A 77 -3.09 8.43 -5.01
C TRP A 77 -3.58 7.05 -5.46
N ILE A 78 -3.17 6.59 -6.64
CA ILE A 78 -3.51 5.25 -7.17
C ILE A 78 -2.98 4.16 -6.24
N TYR A 79 -1.76 4.30 -5.71
CA TYR A 79 -1.22 3.36 -4.73
C TYR A 79 -2.11 3.25 -3.49
N ASN A 80 -2.49 4.39 -2.89
CA ASN A 80 -3.39 4.41 -1.73
C ASN A 80 -4.81 3.93 -2.08
N PHE A 81 -5.28 4.17 -3.30
CA PHE A 81 -6.57 3.71 -3.79
C PHE A 81 -6.59 2.17 -3.89
N ILE A 82 -5.57 1.57 -4.51
CA ILE A 82 -5.43 0.11 -4.62
C ILE A 82 -5.31 -0.51 -3.22
N ALA A 83 -4.54 0.11 -2.32
CA ALA A 83 -4.43 -0.34 -0.93
C ALA A 83 -5.78 -0.26 -0.18
N GLY A 84 -6.57 0.80 -0.39
CA GLY A 84 -7.90 0.91 0.20
C GLY A 84 -8.89 -0.11 -0.38
N LEU A 85 -8.86 -0.30 -1.70
CA LEU A 85 -9.69 -1.29 -2.39
C LEU A 85 -9.39 -2.71 -1.92
N SER A 86 -8.11 -3.06 -1.73
CA SER A 86 -7.74 -4.38 -1.22
C SER A 86 -8.22 -4.59 0.21
N GLN A 87 -8.01 -3.61 1.10
CA GLN A 87 -8.49 -3.65 2.49
C GLN A 87 -10.00 -3.85 2.56
N MET A 88 -10.76 -3.05 1.80
CA MET A 88 -12.22 -3.13 1.79
C MET A 88 -12.73 -4.45 1.19
N SER A 89 -12.10 -4.94 0.14
CA SER A 89 -12.48 -6.20 -0.51
C SER A 89 -12.23 -7.42 0.37
N ILE A 90 -11.08 -7.44 1.07
CA ILE A 90 -10.75 -8.48 2.03
C ILE A 90 -11.74 -8.43 3.19
N ALA A 91 -11.98 -7.25 3.76
CA ALA A 91 -12.96 -7.08 4.84
C ALA A 91 -14.36 -7.54 4.42
N GLY A 92 -14.82 -7.20 3.21
CA GLY A 92 -16.12 -7.65 2.69
C GLY A 92 -16.20 -9.18 2.57
N THR A 93 -15.10 -9.83 2.20
CA THR A 93 -15.01 -11.29 2.09
C THR A 93 -15.17 -11.94 3.46
N TYR A 94 -14.41 -11.50 4.46
CA TYR A 94 -14.50 -12.03 5.83
C TYR A 94 -15.84 -11.71 6.48
N ALA A 95 -16.36 -10.50 6.31
CA ALA A 95 -17.65 -10.08 6.84
C ALA A 95 -18.80 -10.89 6.23
N SER A 96 -18.82 -11.05 4.90
CA SER A 96 -19.87 -11.83 4.23
C SER A 96 -19.89 -13.29 4.68
N HIS A 97 -18.70 -13.90 4.84
CA HIS A 97 -18.58 -15.26 5.35
C HIS A 97 -19.06 -15.38 6.80
N TYR A 98 -18.68 -14.44 7.66
CA TYR A 98 -19.08 -14.43 9.07
C TYR A 98 -20.60 -14.26 9.25
N TRP A 99 -21.21 -13.31 8.53
CA TRP A 99 -22.62 -12.96 8.71
C TRP A 99 -23.59 -13.88 7.94
N SER A 100 -23.11 -14.62 6.94
CA SER A 100 -23.91 -15.54 6.12
C SER A 100 -23.30 -16.94 6.04
N PRO A 101 -23.17 -17.66 7.18
CA PRO A 101 -22.62 -19.02 7.18
C PRO A 101 -23.48 -19.95 6.32
N GLY A 102 -22.84 -20.77 5.49
CA GLY A 102 -23.51 -21.73 4.60
C GLY A 102 -23.98 -21.17 3.24
N LYS A 103 -23.92 -19.85 3.01
CA LYS A 103 -24.14 -19.24 1.69
C LYS A 103 -22.80 -18.97 1.01
N THR A 104 -22.21 -20.01 0.42
CA THR A 104 -20.92 -19.88 -0.28
C THR A 104 -21.12 -19.39 -1.72
N ASN A 105 -20.81 -18.12 -1.97
CA ASN A 105 -20.54 -17.68 -3.33
C ASN A 105 -19.30 -18.40 -3.85
N ILE A 106 -19.32 -18.86 -5.10
CA ILE A 106 -18.20 -19.59 -5.74
C ILE A 106 -16.91 -18.73 -5.74
N PHE A 107 -17.06 -17.40 -5.85
CA PHE A 107 -15.95 -16.44 -5.81
C PHE A 107 -16.23 -15.28 -4.85
N PRO A 108 -16.05 -15.48 -3.52
CA PRO A 108 -16.45 -14.49 -2.52
C PRO A 108 -15.59 -13.21 -2.56
N LEU A 109 -14.31 -13.35 -2.92
CA LEU A 109 -13.41 -12.22 -3.12
C LEU A 109 -13.83 -11.36 -4.32
N LEU A 110 -14.11 -11.99 -5.46
CA LEU A 110 -14.52 -11.28 -6.67
C LEU A 110 -15.85 -10.53 -6.46
N ASN A 111 -16.78 -11.15 -5.73
CA ASN A 111 -18.03 -10.49 -5.36
C ASN A 111 -17.79 -9.27 -4.45
N SER A 112 -16.87 -9.37 -3.49
CA SER A 112 -16.52 -8.27 -2.60
C SER A 112 -15.80 -7.13 -3.33
N ILE A 113 -14.93 -7.44 -4.29
CA ILE A 113 -14.31 -6.45 -5.19
C ILE A 113 -15.38 -5.74 -6.01
N ARG A 114 -16.29 -6.49 -6.64
CA ARG A 114 -17.39 -5.92 -7.42
C ARG A 114 -18.28 -5.01 -6.58
N MET A 115 -18.62 -5.41 -5.36
CA MET A 115 -19.39 -4.59 -4.42
C MET A 115 -18.62 -3.30 -4.06
N SER A 116 -17.33 -3.43 -3.74
CA SER A 116 -16.47 -2.29 -3.38
C SER A 116 -16.37 -1.28 -4.52
N LEU A 117 -16.21 -1.75 -5.77
CA LEU A 117 -16.14 -0.89 -6.95
C LEU A 117 -17.51 -0.30 -7.34
N ARG A 118 -18.60 -1.05 -7.20
CA ARG A 118 -19.93 -0.58 -7.60
C ARG A 118 -20.56 0.39 -6.60
N TYR A 119 -20.38 0.15 -5.30
CA TYR A 119 -21.09 0.88 -4.25
C TYR A 119 -20.18 1.77 -3.40
N HIS A 120 -18.87 1.52 -3.36
CA HIS A 120 -17.95 2.19 -2.42
C HIS A 120 -16.70 2.81 -3.08
N ILE A 121 -16.69 2.96 -4.41
CA ILE A 121 -15.55 3.57 -5.11
C ILE A 121 -15.26 5.00 -4.63
N GLY A 122 -16.30 5.80 -4.38
CA GLY A 122 -16.16 7.16 -3.85
C GLY A 122 -15.57 7.18 -2.45
N THR A 123 -15.98 6.25 -1.59
CA THR A 123 -15.42 6.08 -0.22
C THR A 123 -13.92 5.77 -0.27
N ILE A 124 -13.51 4.85 -1.15
CA ILE A 124 -12.10 4.46 -1.32
C ILE A 124 -11.28 5.61 -1.93
N ALA A 125 -11.82 6.28 -2.96
CA ALA A 125 -11.21 7.44 -3.61
C ALA A 125 -10.98 8.59 -2.63
N PHE A 126 -11.98 8.91 -1.81
CA PHE A 126 -11.90 9.97 -0.82
C PHE A 126 -10.86 9.65 0.27
N GLY A 127 -10.93 8.45 0.88
CA GLY A 127 -9.96 8.07 1.91
C GLY A 127 -8.53 8.02 1.37
N SER A 128 -8.32 7.48 0.17
CA SER A 128 -6.99 7.47 -0.48
C SER A 128 -6.46 8.87 -0.80
N MET A 129 -7.34 9.82 -1.17
CA MET A 129 -6.97 11.22 -1.37
C MET A 129 -6.45 11.85 -0.07
N ILE A 130 -7.14 11.64 1.07
CA ILE A 130 -6.70 12.18 2.38
C ILE A 130 -5.30 11.69 2.73
N ILE A 131 -5.02 10.39 2.57
CA ILE A 131 -3.69 9.84 2.84
C ILE A 131 -2.66 10.48 1.92
N THR A 132 -2.99 10.63 0.64
CA THR A 132 -2.08 11.19 -0.37
C THR A 132 -1.69 12.63 -0.05
N VAL A 133 -2.65 13.47 0.34
CA VAL A 133 -2.38 14.86 0.75
C VAL A 133 -1.34 14.91 1.89
N ILE A 134 -1.50 14.06 2.91
CA ILE A 134 -0.56 14.01 4.04
C ILE A 134 0.82 13.50 3.61
N GLN A 135 0.86 12.52 2.70
CA GLN A 135 2.12 12.03 2.15
C GLN A 135 2.85 13.09 1.34
N VAL A 136 2.14 13.87 0.52
CA VAL A 136 2.70 15.00 -0.22
C VAL A 136 3.27 16.05 0.74
N ILE A 137 2.54 16.41 1.80
CA ILE A 137 3.04 17.33 2.84
C ILE A 137 4.32 16.80 3.48
N ARG A 138 4.38 15.51 3.81
CA ARG A 138 5.58 14.89 4.41
C ARG A 138 6.77 14.89 3.46
N ILE A 139 6.55 14.56 2.18
CA ILE A 139 7.61 14.59 1.15
C ILE A 139 8.12 16.03 0.97
N PHE A 140 7.23 17.01 0.99
CA PHE A 140 7.59 18.42 0.91
C PHE A 140 8.42 18.88 2.12
N LEU A 141 8.07 18.46 3.34
CA LEU A 141 8.89 18.73 4.53
C LEU A 141 10.28 18.09 4.46
N GLU A 142 10.39 16.88 3.91
CA GLU A 142 11.69 16.23 3.69
C GLU A 142 12.54 17.00 2.67
N TYR A 143 11.90 17.51 1.62
CA TYR A 143 12.56 18.35 0.61
C TYR A 143 13.07 19.67 1.22
N ILE A 144 12.26 20.33 2.04
CA ILE A 144 12.69 21.55 2.76
C ILE A 144 13.88 21.25 3.68
N ASP A 145 13.81 20.18 4.47
CA ASP A 145 14.88 19.77 5.39
C ASP A 145 16.19 19.50 4.64
N TYR A 146 16.12 18.82 3.50
CA TYR A 146 17.27 18.55 2.63
C TYR A 146 17.93 19.85 2.11
N ASN A 147 17.12 20.80 1.63
CA ASN A 147 17.64 22.05 1.06
C ASN A 147 18.14 23.04 2.12
N LEU A 148 17.53 23.05 3.30
CA LEU A 148 17.84 24.02 4.36
C LEU A 148 18.84 23.51 5.40
N LYS A 149 19.37 22.29 5.23
CA LYS A 149 20.27 21.64 6.19
C LYS A 149 21.51 22.48 6.54
N ASN A 150 22.02 23.25 5.59
CA ASN A 150 23.22 24.08 5.76
C ASN A 150 22.91 25.56 6.05
N TYR A 151 21.65 25.98 5.93
CA TYR A 151 21.24 27.40 6.01
C TYR A 151 20.42 27.72 7.27
N THR A 152 20.00 26.71 8.04
CA THR A 152 19.13 26.91 9.22
C THR A 152 19.91 26.86 10.53
N GLY A 153 19.67 27.84 11.39
CA GLY A 153 20.11 27.82 12.78
C GLY A 153 19.39 26.75 13.60
N ILE A 154 19.84 26.54 14.85
CA ILE A 154 19.38 25.49 15.76
C ILE A 154 17.84 25.48 15.91
N VAL A 155 17.22 26.65 16.02
CA VAL A 155 15.75 26.78 16.17
C VAL A 155 15.01 26.30 14.92
N GLY A 156 15.49 26.65 13.72
CA GLY A 156 14.89 26.21 12.45
C GLY A 156 14.96 24.69 12.28
N GLN A 157 16.11 24.09 12.62
CA GLN A 157 16.29 22.63 12.58
C GLN A 157 15.38 21.92 13.58
N PHE A 158 15.20 22.48 14.78
CA PHE A 158 14.27 21.93 15.77
C PHE A 158 12.82 21.95 15.28
N LEU A 159 12.37 23.07 14.70
CA LEU A 159 11.01 23.21 14.16
C LEU A 159 10.75 22.23 13.01
N ILE A 160 11.67 22.09 12.05
CA ILE A 160 11.54 21.13 10.95
C ILE A 160 11.45 19.70 11.48
N LYS A 161 12.30 19.31 12.44
CA LYS A 161 12.24 18.00 13.08
C LYS A 161 10.90 17.76 13.78
N CYS A 162 10.37 18.76 14.48
CA CYS A 162 9.06 18.69 15.13
C CYS A 162 7.94 18.46 14.09
N LEU A 163 7.90 19.26 13.02
CA LEU A 163 6.90 19.13 11.95
C LEU A 163 6.99 17.76 11.23
N LYS A 164 8.20 17.26 10.98
CA LYS A 164 8.42 15.91 10.41
C LYS A 164 7.85 14.82 11.33
N CYS A 165 8.07 14.95 12.65
CA CYS A 165 7.50 14.03 13.63
C CYS A 165 5.97 14.10 13.65
N CYS A 166 5.38 15.31 13.75
CA CYS A 166 3.94 15.50 13.78
C CYS A 166 3.25 14.95 12.51
N THR A 167 3.81 15.24 11.33
CA THR A 167 3.27 14.75 10.06
C THR A 167 3.44 13.24 9.89
N TYR A 168 4.53 12.65 10.38
CA TYR A 168 4.68 11.20 10.44
C TYR A 168 3.61 10.54 11.33
N CYS A 169 3.38 11.10 12.53
CA CYS A 169 2.33 10.63 13.44
C CYS A 169 0.94 10.78 12.80
N LEU A 170 0.68 11.90 12.13
CA LEU A 170 -0.58 12.15 11.42
C LEU A 170 -0.79 11.15 10.27
N GLU A 171 0.25 10.86 9.47
CA GLU A 171 0.17 9.87 8.39
C GLU A 171 -0.21 8.49 8.94
N LYS A 172 0.42 8.07 10.05
CA LYS A 172 0.12 6.79 10.71
C LYS A 172 -1.30 6.77 11.27
N PHE A 173 -1.72 7.84 11.92
CA PHE A 173 -3.06 7.97 12.48
C PHE A 173 -4.14 7.91 11.40
N ILE A 174 -3.99 8.66 10.31
CA ILE A 174 -4.96 8.67 9.22
C ILE A 174 -4.98 7.33 8.47
N LYS A 175 -3.85 6.66 8.29
CA LYS A 175 -3.83 5.29 7.76
C LYS A 175 -4.57 4.31 8.68
N PHE A 176 -4.47 4.49 10.00
CA PHE A 176 -5.24 3.70 10.96
C PHE A 176 -6.75 3.99 10.87
N VAL A 177 -7.15 5.27 10.86
CA VAL A 177 -8.54 5.72 10.68
C VAL A 177 -9.14 5.09 9.42
N ASN A 178 -8.47 5.25 8.28
CA ASN A 178 -8.98 4.81 6.99
C ASN A 178 -9.13 3.28 6.93
N ARG A 179 -8.15 2.54 7.43
CA ARG A 179 -8.21 1.08 7.46
C ARG A 179 -9.44 0.60 8.23
N ASN A 180 -9.65 1.13 9.43
CA ASN A 180 -10.80 0.75 10.27
C ASN A 180 -12.13 1.22 9.67
N ALA A 181 -12.16 2.41 9.05
CA ALA A 181 -13.33 2.91 8.34
C ALA A 181 -13.70 2.02 7.15
N TYR A 182 -12.73 1.57 6.34
CA TYR A 182 -12.98 0.66 5.22
C TYR A 182 -13.52 -0.70 5.68
N ILE A 183 -12.97 -1.25 6.76
CA ILE A 183 -13.49 -2.49 7.37
C ILE A 183 -14.94 -2.29 7.81
N MET A 184 -15.23 -1.18 8.50
CA MET A 184 -16.59 -0.89 8.97
C MET A 184 -17.57 -0.62 7.81
N CYS A 185 -17.14 0.06 6.75
CA CYS A 185 -17.91 0.22 5.52
C CYS A 185 -18.26 -1.14 4.92
N ALA A 186 -17.31 -2.07 4.88
CA ALA A 186 -17.54 -3.40 4.33
C ALA A 186 -18.51 -4.24 5.18
N ILE A 187 -18.53 -4.04 6.51
CA ILE A 187 -19.44 -4.74 7.42
C ILE A 187 -20.85 -4.13 7.40
N THR A 188 -20.95 -2.80 7.43
CA THR A 188 -22.23 -2.09 7.65
C THR A 188 -22.87 -1.53 6.38
N GLY A 189 -22.11 -1.37 5.30
CA GLY A 189 -22.56 -0.72 4.07
C GLY A 189 -22.72 0.80 4.16
N LYS A 190 -22.28 1.44 5.25
CA LYS A 190 -22.40 2.90 5.44
C LYS A 190 -21.29 3.69 4.72
N ASN A 191 -21.49 5.01 4.62
CA ASN A 191 -20.49 5.94 4.07
C ASN A 191 -19.24 6.08 4.97
N PHE A 192 -18.18 6.70 4.43
CA PHE A 192 -16.88 6.79 5.11
C PHE A 192 -16.95 7.35 6.53
N PHE A 193 -17.57 8.52 6.72
CA PHE A 193 -17.58 9.21 8.01
C PHE A 193 -18.41 8.49 9.07
N SER A 194 -19.58 7.96 8.70
CA SER A 194 -20.38 7.17 9.63
C SER A 194 -19.64 5.91 10.04
N SER A 195 -19.01 5.22 9.08
CA SER A 195 -18.23 4.01 9.35
C SER A 195 -16.98 4.30 10.18
N ALA A 196 -16.30 5.42 9.95
CA ALA A 196 -15.16 5.84 10.77
C ALA A 196 -15.60 6.08 12.22
N LYS A 197 -16.69 6.83 12.43
CA LYS A 197 -17.25 7.09 13.77
C LYS A 197 -17.62 5.79 14.48
N ASP A 198 -18.34 4.89 13.80
CA ASP A 198 -18.77 3.62 14.35
C ASP A 198 -17.55 2.74 14.71
N ALA A 199 -16.54 2.68 13.83
CA ALA A 199 -15.31 1.94 14.09
C ALA A 199 -14.56 2.47 15.32
N PHE A 200 -14.40 3.79 15.42
CA PHE A 200 -13.75 4.42 16.58
C PHE A 200 -14.54 4.19 17.87
N SER A 201 -15.86 4.33 17.83
CA SER A 201 -16.70 4.07 19.00
C SER A 201 -16.52 2.63 19.48
N LEU A 202 -16.50 1.65 18.57
CA LEU A 202 -16.29 0.25 18.95
C LEU A 202 -14.91 -0.01 19.54
N ILE A 203 -13.86 0.58 18.95
CA ILE A 203 -12.49 0.47 19.45
C ILE A 203 -12.39 1.05 20.86
N ILE A 204 -12.92 2.25 21.09
CA ILE A 204 -12.83 2.92 22.40
C ILE A 204 -13.65 2.17 23.46
N ASN A 205 -14.87 1.75 23.11
CA ASN A 205 -15.76 1.02 24.03
C ASN A 205 -15.22 -0.37 24.42
N ASN A 206 -14.25 -0.89 23.68
CA ASN A 206 -13.63 -2.19 23.94
C ASN A 206 -12.10 -2.10 23.82
N ALA A 207 -11.50 -0.99 24.30
CA ALA A 207 -10.11 -0.66 24.03
C ALA A 207 -9.12 -1.70 24.56
N ALA A 208 -9.31 -2.21 25.79
CA ALA A 208 -8.43 -3.24 26.34
C ALA A 208 -8.53 -4.54 25.53
N LEU A 209 -9.75 -4.96 25.17
CA LEU A 209 -9.96 -6.17 24.37
C LEU A 209 -9.36 -6.03 22.97
N PHE A 210 -9.52 -4.86 22.34
CA PHE A 210 -8.91 -4.54 21.05
C PHE A 210 -7.38 -4.59 21.13
N CYS A 211 -6.77 -3.92 22.12
CA CYS A 211 -5.32 -3.92 22.31
C CYS A 211 -4.75 -5.33 22.55
N ILE A 212 -5.40 -6.14 23.39
CA ILE A 212 -4.98 -7.52 23.65
C ILE A 212 -5.07 -8.35 22.36
N GLN A 213 -6.18 -8.27 21.64
CA GLN A 213 -6.37 -8.99 20.38
C GLN A 213 -5.30 -8.59 19.35
N GLN A 214 -5.04 -7.29 19.20
CA GLN A 214 -4.05 -6.77 18.28
C GLN A 214 -2.62 -7.14 18.66
N GLY A 215 -2.30 -7.14 19.95
CA GLY A 215 -1.00 -7.55 20.47
C GLY A 215 -0.72 -9.03 20.17
N ILE A 216 -1.67 -9.90 20.49
CA ILE A 216 -1.55 -11.35 20.23
C ILE A 216 -1.45 -11.62 18.72
N ALA A 217 -2.32 -11.01 17.91
CA ALA A 217 -2.31 -11.19 16.46
C ALA A 217 -0.99 -10.72 15.84
N SER A 218 -0.50 -9.54 16.24
CA SER A 218 0.75 -9.00 15.72
C SER A 218 1.96 -9.85 16.11
N PHE A 219 2.00 -10.36 17.34
CA PHE A 219 3.07 -11.24 17.81
C PHE A 219 3.07 -12.57 17.06
N MET A 220 1.90 -13.20 16.91
CA MET A 220 1.78 -14.47 16.17
C MET A 220 2.21 -14.31 14.70
N LEU A 221 1.73 -13.27 14.03
CA LEU A 221 2.09 -13.02 12.63
C LEU A 221 3.59 -12.69 12.48
N PHE A 222 4.17 -11.97 13.43
CA PHE A 222 5.60 -11.71 13.46
C PHE A 222 6.41 -13.00 13.60
N LEU A 223 6.04 -13.89 14.52
CA LEU A 223 6.71 -15.18 14.70
C LEU A 223 6.66 -16.02 13.42
N ILE A 224 5.49 -16.14 12.80
CA ILE A 224 5.35 -16.93 11.57
C ILE A 224 6.21 -16.32 10.44
N GLN A 225 6.17 -15.00 10.27
CA GLN A 225 6.97 -14.31 9.26
C GLN A 225 8.48 -14.48 9.51
N PHE A 226 8.92 -14.35 10.77
CA PHE A 226 10.30 -14.56 11.17
C PHE A 226 10.75 -16.01 10.89
N SER A 227 9.93 -17.00 11.25
CA SER A 227 10.21 -18.41 10.97
C SER A 227 10.34 -18.70 9.48
N ILE A 228 9.50 -18.09 8.62
CA ILE A 228 9.60 -18.26 7.16
C ILE A 228 10.92 -17.68 6.64
N THR A 229 11.29 -16.47 7.05
CA THR A 229 12.53 -15.82 6.58
C THR A 229 13.78 -16.58 7.04
N VAL A 230 13.82 -17.03 8.30
CA VAL A 230 14.92 -17.84 8.82
C VAL A 230 14.98 -19.20 8.14
N GLY A 231 13.84 -19.88 7.99
CA GLY A 231 13.75 -21.18 7.32
C GLY A 231 14.25 -21.12 5.87
N MET A 232 13.86 -20.09 5.12
CA MET A 232 14.33 -19.88 3.75
C MET A 232 15.83 -19.54 3.69
N GLY A 233 16.35 -18.78 4.66
CA GLY A 233 17.78 -18.51 4.77
C GLY A 233 18.60 -19.78 5.01
N ILE A 234 18.17 -20.63 5.94
CA ILE A 234 18.81 -21.92 6.25
C ILE A 234 18.73 -22.87 5.05
N PHE A 235 17.56 -22.97 4.42
CA PHE A 235 17.36 -23.78 3.21
C PHE A 235 18.31 -23.36 2.09
N THR A 236 18.42 -22.05 1.85
CA THR A 236 19.30 -21.47 0.84
C THR A 236 20.77 -21.78 1.15
N PHE A 237 21.18 -21.64 2.42
CA PHE A 237 22.55 -21.98 2.84
C PHE A 237 22.89 -23.45 2.52
N PHE A 238 22.04 -24.40 2.92
CA PHE A 238 22.28 -25.82 2.64
C PHE A 238 22.24 -26.19 1.14
N TRP A 239 21.45 -25.45 0.36
CA TRP A 239 21.40 -25.62 -1.10
C TRP A 239 22.72 -25.21 -1.77
N PHE A 240 23.30 -24.09 -1.35
CA PHE A 240 24.57 -23.58 -1.91
C PHE A 240 25.82 -24.22 -1.28
N ASP A 241 25.74 -24.81 -0.09
CA ASP A 241 26.81 -25.61 0.54
C ASP A 241 26.94 -27.03 -0.10
N ASN A 242 26.30 -27.26 -1.26
CA ASN A 242 26.27 -28.54 -2.01
C ASN A 242 25.75 -29.76 -1.23
N ARG A 243 25.22 -29.60 0.00
CA ARG A 243 24.68 -30.71 0.81
C ARG A 243 23.36 -31.28 0.30
N LEU A 244 22.65 -30.51 -0.53
CA LEU A 244 21.34 -30.86 -1.09
C LEU A 244 21.33 -30.93 -2.62
N GLN A 245 22.48 -30.83 -3.28
CA GLN A 245 22.55 -30.89 -4.74
C GLN A 245 22.30 -32.31 -5.24
N LEU A 246 21.20 -32.49 -5.98
CA LEU A 246 20.95 -33.67 -6.79
C LEU A 246 22.08 -33.81 -7.83
N GLU A 247 22.63 -35.02 -8.00
CA GLU A 247 23.77 -35.28 -8.90
C GLU A 247 23.56 -34.74 -10.32
N SER A 248 22.30 -34.65 -10.79
CA SER A 248 21.93 -34.09 -12.10
C SER A 248 22.22 -32.59 -12.27
N THR A 249 22.49 -31.84 -11.21
CA THR A 249 22.72 -30.37 -11.27
C THR A 249 24.18 -29.96 -11.08
N LYS A 250 25.05 -30.92 -10.72
CA LYS A 250 26.48 -30.71 -10.41
C LYS A 250 27.30 -30.16 -11.57
N ASN A 251 26.88 -30.43 -12.80
CA ASN A 251 27.60 -30.05 -14.03
C ASN A 251 27.12 -28.72 -14.67
N ILE A 252 26.04 -28.12 -14.15
CA ILE A 252 25.43 -26.91 -14.72
C ILE A 252 25.87 -25.65 -13.97
N ILE A 253 26.21 -25.79 -12.69
CA ILE A 253 26.55 -24.66 -11.82
C ILE A 253 28.05 -24.71 -11.54
N PRO A 254 28.87 -23.82 -12.15
CA PRO A 254 30.29 -23.74 -11.79
C PRO A 254 30.40 -23.50 -10.29
N THR A 255 31.28 -24.24 -9.61
CA THR A 255 31.56 -24.09 -8.19
C THR A 255 32.00 -22.64 -7.93
N TYR A 256 31.08 -21.81 -7.46
CA TYR A 256 31.36 -20.43 -7.12
C TYR A 256 32.30 -20.40 -5.92
N ASN A 257 33.37 -19.62 -6.02
CA ASN A 257 34.27 -19.38 -4.88
C ASN A 257 33.46 -18.92 -3.67
N VAL A 258 33.74 -19.57 -2.53
CA VAL A 258 33.07 -19.48 -1.21
C VAL A 258 32.83 -18.06 -0.66
N ASN A 259 33.46 -17.02 -1.22
CA ASN A 259 33.30 -15.64 -0.76
C ASN A 259 32.00 -14.94 -1.20
N ILE A 260 31.25 -15.46 -2.20
CA ILE A 260 30.01 -14.81 -2.69
C ILE A 260 28.73 -15.49 -2.17
N ILE A 261 28.82 -16.58 -1.39
CA ILE A 261 27.65 -17.37 -0.94
C ILE A 261 26.64 -16.55 -0.11
N TRP A 262 27.08 -15.50 0.58
CA TRP A 262 26.23 -14.64 1.39
C TRP A 262 25.28 -13.77 0.57
N LEU A 263 25.66 -13.37 -0.65
CA LEU A 263 24.86 -12.51 -1.52
C LEU A 263 23.50 -13.14 -1.90
N PRO A 264 23.44 -14.37 -2.46
CA PRO A 264 22.15 -14.99 -2.78
C PRO A 264 21.31 -15.28 -1.52
N ILE A 265 21.93 -15.61 -0.38
CA ILE A 265 21.23 -15.79 0.90
C ILE A 265 20.55 -14.49 1.34
N ILE A 266 21.24 -13.35 1.27
CA ILE A 266 20.68 -12.04 1.62
C ILE A 266 19.54 -11.66 0.65
N ILE A 267 19.74 -11.85 -0.65
CA ILE A 267 18.71 -11.53 -1.67
C ILE A 267 17.44 -12.38 -1.46
N ILE A 268 17.60 -13.68 -1.25
CA ILE A 268 16.47 -14.59 -0.98
C ILE A 268 15.83 -14.27 0.36
N GLY A 269 16.63 -13.94 1.39
CA GLY A 269 16.16 -13.49 2.69
C GLY A 269 15.26 -12.26 2.59
N ILE A 270 15.73 -11.20 1.93
CA ILE A 270 14.95 -9.97 1.71
C ILE A 270 13.69 -10.26 0.90
N SER A 271 13.80 -11.04 -0.18
CA SER A 271 12.66 -11.40 -1.03
C SER A 271 11.60 -12.17 -0.26
N SER A 272 12.02 -13.16 0.55
CA SER A 272 11.11 -13.94 1.40
C SER A 272 10.39 -13.06 2.43
N LEU A 273 11.09 -12.08 3.00
CA LEU A 273 10.52 -11.14 3.96
C LEU A 273 9.47 -10.24 3.30
N VAL A 274 9.73 -9.74 2.08
CA VAL A 274 8.78 -8.92 1.32
C VAL A 274 7.53 -9.73 0.97
N ILE A 275 7.69 -10.93 0.39
CA ILE A 275 6.57 -11.79 -0.02
C ILE A 275 5.72 -12.18 1.20
N SER A 276 6.37 -12.60 2.29
CA SER A 276 5.72 -12.95 3.55
C SER A 276 4.95 -11.76 4.13
N SER A 277 5.52 -10.55 4.11
CA SER A 277 4.84 -9.33 4.56
C SER A 277 3.55 -9.05 3.78
N ILE A 278 3.60 -9.20 2.45
CA ILE A 278 2.44 -8.97 1.57
C ILE A 278 1.35 -10.01 1.88
N PHE A 279 1.72 -11.29 2.00
CA PHE A 279 0.78 -12.35 2.32
C PHE A 279 0.10 -12.12 3.69
N PHE A 280 0.88 -11.88 4.75
CA PHE A 280 0.33 -11.64 6.08
C PHE A 280 -0.44 -10.33 6.22
N SER A 281 -0.26 -9.36 5.31
CA SER A 281 -1.09 -8.17 5.29
C SER A 281 -2.58 -8.51 5.08
N VAL A 282 -2.89 -9.56 4.30
CA VAL A 282 -4.26 -10.05 4.08
C VAL A 282 -4.84 -10.62 5.38
N PHE A 283 -4.05 -11.42 6.10
CA PHE A 283 -4.46 -12.00 7.38
C PHE A 283 -4.71 -10.93 8.44
N ARG A 284 -3.91 -9.86 8.49
CA ARG A 284 -4.14 -8.73 9.42
C ARG A 284 -5.53 -8.12 9.22
N ILE A 285 -5.90 -7.82 7.98
CA ILE A 285 -7.22 -7.27 7.67
C ILE A 285 -8.34 -8.27 8.02
N GLY A 286 -8.12 -9.56 7.74
CA GLY A 286 -9.06 -10.61 8.13
C GLY A 286 -9.29 -10.69 9.63
N ILE A 287 -8.23 -10.66 10.43
CA ILE A 287 -8.30 -10.67 11.90
C ILE A 287 -9.02 -9.42 12.41
N ASP A 288 -8.67 -8.23 11.92
CA ASP A 288 -9.33 -6.96 12.29
C ASP A 288 -10.84 -7.01 11.98
N THR A 289 -11.19 -7.53 10.80
CA THR A 289 -12.58 -7.65 10.35
C THR A 289 -13.36 -8.62 11.23
N LEU A 290 -12.81 -9.82 11.48
CA LEU A 290 -13.46 -10.80 12.34
C LEU A 290 -13.64 -10.28 13.76
N HIS A 291 -12.67 -9.53 14.28
CA HIS A 291 -12.78 -8.91 15.60
C HIS A 291 -13.94 -7.91 15.66
N PHE A 292 -14.06 -7.01 14.66
CA PHE A 292 -15.22 -6.12 14.57
C PHE A 292 -16.54 -6.87 14.43
N CYS A 293 -16.60 -7.90 13.58
CA CYS A 293 -17.78 -8.73 13.43
C CYS A 293 -18.21 -9.38 14.75
N ILE A 294 -17.25 -9.91 15.52
CA ILE A 294 -17.52 -10.53 16.82
C ILE A 294 -18.05 -9.50 17.83
N ILE A 295 -17.42 -8.32 17.94
CA ILE A 295 -17.90 -7.28 18.86
C ILE A 295 -19.33 -6.87 18.49
N ILE A 296 -19.60 -6.64 17.20
CA ILE A 296 -20.93 -6.27 16.71
C ILE A 296 -21.95 -7.41 16.97
N ASP A 297 -21.56 -8.68 16.80
CA ASP A 297 -22.41 -9.84 17.09
C ASP A 297 -22.79 -9.88 18.58
N LEU A 298 -21.84 -9.58 19.46
CA LEU A 298 -22.07 -9.54 20.90
C LEU A 298 -22.93 -8.35 21.34
N GLU A 299 -22.88 -7.22 20.64
CA GLU A 299 -23.73 -6.06 20.94
C GLU A 299 -25.16 -6.22 20.40
N LYS A 300 -25.33 -6.88 19.24
CA LYS A 300 -26.63 -7.00 18.57
C LYS A 300 -27.43 -8.25 18.95
N ASN A 301 -26.75 -9.35 19.22
CA ASN A 301 -27.38 -10.62 19.53
C ASN A 301 -27.25 -10.91 21.03
N ASN A 302 -28.28 -11.51 21.60
CA ASN A 302 -28.36 -11.80 23.04
C ASN A 302 -28.32 -13.31 23.33
N GLY A 303 -28.15 -14.15 22.31
CA GLY A 303 -28.10 -15.60 22.44
C GLY A 303 -29.47 -16.27 22.63
N SER A 304 -30.56 -15.50 22.56
CA SER A 304 -31.92 -16.05 22.57
C SER A 304 -32.21 -16.83 21.29
N ALA A 305 -33.23 -17.71 21.31
CA ALA A 305 -33.66 -18.45 20.13
C ALA A 305 -34.08 -17.53 18.95
N GLN A 306 -34.50 -16.29 19.25
CA GLN A 306 -34.87 -15.29 18.24
C GLN A 306 -33.66 -14.52 17.69
N LYS A 307 -32.58 -14.37 18.48
CA LYS A 307 -31.34 -13.67 18.10
C LYS A 307 -30.10 -14.46 18.56
N PRO A 308 -29.83 -15.62 17.95
CA PRO A 308 -28.68 -16.44 18.31
C PRO A 308 -27.38 -15.76 17.88
N TYR A 309 -26.31 -16.01 18.63
CA TYR A 309 -24.98 -15.57 18.22
C TYR A 309 -24.53 -16.32 16.96
N LYS A 310 -23.86 -15.61 16.05
CA LYS A 310 -23.28 -16.18 14.83
C LYS A 310 -21.84 -16.66 15.04
N ILE A 311 -21.19 -16.20 16.10
CA ILE A 311 -19.84 -16.67 16.47
C ILE A 311 -19.80 -18.21 16.64
N PRO A 312 -18.74 -18.88 16.14
CA PRO A 312 -18.57 -20.33 16.32
C PRO A 312 -18.60 -20.76 17.80
N LYS A 313 -19.29 -21.88 18.10
CA LYS A 313 -19.51 -22.38 19.48
C LYS A 313 -18.21 -22.67 20.24
N ASN A 314 -17.16 -23.09 19.55
CA ASN A 314 -15.84 -23.37 20.13
C ASN A 314 -15.14 -22.11 20.67
N ILE A 315 -15.38 -20.95 20.06
CA ILE A 315 -14.78 -19.66 20.45
C ILE A 315 -15.73 -18.87 21.35
N HIS A 316 -17.03 -19.12 21.24
CA HIS A 316 -18.08 -18.39 21.95
C HIS A 316 -17.85 -18.27 23.47
N GLY A 317 -17.71 -19.40 24.16
CA GLY A 317 -17.59 -19.40 25.62
C GLY A 317 -16.29 -18.78 26.15
N THR A 318 -15.18 -19.05 25.47
CA THR A 318 -13.86 -18.50 25.86
C THR A 318 -13.77 -17.00 25.57
N PHE A 319 -14.34 -16.53 24.47
CA PHE A 319 -14.35 -15.11 24.14
C PHE A 319 -15.27 -14.31 25.07
N ILE A 320 -16.49 -14.79 25.35
CA ILE A 320 -17.42 -14.11 26.27
C ILE A 320 -16.85 -14.01 27.67
N SER A 321 -16.30 -15.11 28.20
CA SER A 321 -15.70 -15.10 29.53
C SER A 321 -14.53 -14.11 29.63
N ARG A 322 -13.68 -14.03 28.60
CA ARG A 322 -12.61 -13.02 28.52
C ARG A 322 -13.16 -11.59 28.42
N ASN A 323 -14.14 -11.35 27.56
CA ASN A 323 -14.75 -10.02 27.41
C ASN A 323 -15.38 -9.55 28.72
N LYS A 324 -16.11 -10.42 29.43
CA LYS A 324 -16.69 -10.12 30.73
C LYS A 324 -15.63 -9.76 31.77
N LYS A 325 -14.55 -10.56 31.86
CA LYS A 325 -13.42 -10.29 32.76
C LYS A 325 -12.75 -8.94 32.46
N VAL A 326 -12.52 -8.62 31.19
CA VAL A 326 -11.93 -7.33 30.80
C VAL A 326 -12.81 -6.16 31.23
N LYS A 327 -14.14 -6.25 31.00
CA LYS A 327 -15.08 -5.21 31.43
C LYS A 327 -15.17 -5.08 32.95
N GLU A 328 -15.06 -6.17 33.70
CA GLU A 328 -15.00 -6.14 35.17
C GLU A 328 -13.74 -5.42 35.66
N ILE A 329 -12.57 -5.70 35.05
CA ILE A 329 -11.30 -5.00 35.38
C ILE A 329 -11.37 -3.51 35.05
N GLU A 330 -11.95 -3.14 33.91
CA GLU A 330 -12.12 -1.73 33.52
C GLU A 330 -13.01 -0.97 34.51
N LYS A 331 -14.10 -1.59 35.00
CA LYS A 331 -14.96 -1.00 36.03
C LYS A 331 -14.22 -0.79 37.35
N LEU A 332 -13.52 -1.81 37.83
CA LEU A 332 -12.72 -1.72 39.06
C LEU A 332 -11.63 -0.64 38.95
N SER A 333 -10.97 -0.53 37.79
CA SER A 333 -9.99 0.53 37.52
C SER A 333 -10.61 1.93 37.50
N ALA A 334 -11.87 2.06 37.09
CA ALA A 334 -12.58 3.35 37.05
C ALA A 334 -13.05 3.78 38.44
N GLU A 335 -13.40 2.83 39.31
CA GLU A 335 -13.83 3.08 40.69
C GLU A 335 -12.65 3.42 41.64
N THR A 336 -11.42 3.08 41.25
CA THR A 336 -10.21 3.32 42.06
C THR A 336 -9.53 4.67 41.75
N LYS A 337 -10.02 5.45 40.77
CA LYS A 337 -9.48 6.76 40.38
C LYS A 337 -10.37 7.91 40.83
#